data_AF-A0A820XT40-F1
#
_entry.id   AF-A0A820XT40-F1
#
_cell.length_a   1.000
_cell.length_b   1.000
_cell.length_c   1.000
_cell.angle_alpha   90.00
_cell.angle_beta   90.00
_cell.angle_gamma   90.00
#
_symmetry.space_group_name_H-M   'P 1'
#
loop_
_entity.id
_entity.type
_entity.pdbx_description
1 polymer ?
#
loop_
_entity_poly.entity_id
_entity_poly.type
_entity_poly.pdbx_seq_one_letter_code
_entity_poly.pdbx_strand_id
1 'polypeptide(L)'
;MPLNFCQIPQDDSITPMICKTAYGLVTTCILGAATYVGYRIGAPEKQQAKQHKNPELNDQIKKVVDSLKITDDQLIDIMRILEEEMNVGLSPSTHKHATVKMYPSYVRNVPNGTEIG
;
A
#
# COMPACT_ATOMS: atom_id res chain seq x y z
N MET A 1 41.97 -10.86 -0.97
CA MET A 1 42.82 -11.81 -1.72
C MET A 1 42.07 -12.19 -3.00
N PRO A 2 42.55 -11.84 -4.21
CA PRO A 2 41.99 -12.31 -5.47
C PRO A 2 42.63 -13.64 -5.87
N LEU A 3 41.88 -14.57 -6.45
CA LEU A 3 42.45 -15.76 -7.10
C LEU A 3 42.31 -15.63 -8.61
N ASN A 4 43.47 -15.45 -9.23
CA ASN A 4 43.72 -15.55 -10.66
C ASN A 4 43.88 -17.00 -11.10
N PHE A 5 43.94 -17.16 -12.43
CA PHE A 5 44.53 -18.25 -13.21
C PHE A 5 43.62 -19.46 -13.46
N CYS A 6 43.69 -20.16 -14.60
CA CYS A 6 44.70 -20.19 -15.66
C CYS A 6 44.06 -20.66 -16.97
N GLN A 7 44.58 -20.20 -18.10
CA GLN A 7 44.33 -20.76 -19.43
C GLN A 7 45.08 -22.10 -19.60
N ILE A 8 44.48 -23.07 -20.29
CA ILE A 8 45.20 -24.23 -20.85
C ILE A 8 44.94 -24.27 -22.37
N PRO A 9 45.97 -24.48 -23.22
CA PRO A 9 45.88 -24.42 -24.69
C PRO A 9 45.52 -25.77 -25.35
N GLN A 10 45.22 -25.70 -26.65
CA GLN A 10 44.51 -26.66 -27.50
C GLN A 10 45.44 -27.62 -28.28
N ASP A 11 44.94 -28.82 -28.62
CA ASP A 11 45.53 -29.76 -29.60
C ASP A 11 44.48 -30.07 -30.71
N ASP A 12 44.93 -30.04 -31.96
CA ASP A 12 44.24 -29.55 -33.17
C ASP A 12 43.74 -30.65 -34.14
N SER A 13 43.52 -31.88 -33.70
CA SER A 13 43.29 -33.02 -34.61
C SER A 13 41.87 -33.62 -34.65
N ILE A 14 40.91 -33.09 -33.87
CA ILE A 14 39.52 -33.58 -33.79
C ILE A 14 38.50 -32.47 -34.13
N THR A 15 38.79 -31.64 -35.13
CA THR A 15 38.20 -30.29 -35.25
C THR A 15 37.20 -30.01 -36.38
N PRO A 16 36.85 -30.86 -37.39
CA PRO A 16 35.89 -30.40 -38.41
C PRO A 16 34.42 -30.79 -38.19
N MET A 17 34.11 -31.97 -37.64
CA MET A 17 32.71 -32.45 -37.45
C MET A 17 32.14 -32.07 -36.08
N ILE A 18 32.94 -32.19 -35.02
CA ILE A 18 32.54 -31.76 -33.67
C ILE A 18 32.39 -30.23 -33.64
N CYS A 19 33.26 -29.47 -34.31
CA CYS A 19 33.12 -28.02 -34.43
C CYS A 19 31.80 -27.57 -35.03
N LYS A 20 31.29 -28.17 -36.11
CA LYS A 20 30.04 -27.69 -36.73
C LYS A 20 28.83 -27.83 -35.80
N THR A 21 28.74 -28.96 -35.09
CA THR A 21 27.67 -29.22 -34.12
C THR A 21 27.90 -28.45 -32.81
N ALA A 22 29.15 -28.33 -32.36
CA ALA A 22 29.53 -27.58 -31.16
C ALA A 22 29.36 -26.07 -31.35
N TYR A 23 29.81 -25.49 -32.47
CA TYR A 23 29.52 -24.11 -32.82
C TYR A 23 28.01 -23.90 -33.02
N GLY A 24 27.26 -24.85 -33.58
CA GLY A 24 25.80 -24.78 -33.67
C GLY A 24 25.11 -24.71 -32.29
N LEU A 25 25.47 -25.59 -31.36
CA LEU A 25 24.92 -25.61 -30.00
C LEU A 25 25.38 -24.41 -29.17
N VAL A 26 26.66 -24.04 -29.24
CA VAL A 26 27.20 -22.89 -28.49
C VAL A 26 26.63 -21.58 -29.03
N THR A 27 26.51 -21.43 -30.36
CA THR A 27 25.90 -20.22 -30.94
C THR A 27 24.42 -20.11 -30.62
N THR A 28 23.65 -21.21 -30.64
CA THR A 28 22.23 -21.20 -30.24
C THR A 28 22.05 -20.96 -28.74
N CYS A 29 22.95 -21.45 -27.88
CA CYS A 29 22.93 -21.15 -26.45
C CYS A 29 23.32 -19.70 -26.14
N ILE A 30 24.32 -19.14 -26.85
CA ILE A 30 24.74 -17.74 -26.68
C ILE A 30 23.69 -16.78 -27.25
N LEU A 31 23.14 -17.04 -28.44
CA LEU A 31 22.01 -16.28 -28.98
C LEU A 31 20.77 -16.44 -28.11
N GLY A 32 20.47 -17.65 -27.63
CA GLY A 32 19.39 -17.91 -26.69
C GLY A 32 19.53 -17.12 -25.40
N ALA A 33 20.73 -17.10 -24.81
CA ALA A 33 21.02 -16.31 -23.61
C ALA A 33 21.00 -14.80 -23.90
N ALA A 34 21.56 -14.32 -25.01
CA ALA A 34 21.52 -12.91 -25.39
C ALA A 34 20.09 -12.43 -25.69
N THR A 35 19.28 -13.27 -26.33
CA THR A 35 17.84 -13.02 -26.56
C THR A 35 17.07 -13.08 -25.25
N TYR A 36 17.40 -14.02 -24.35
CA TYR A 36 16.77 -14.16 -23.03
C TYR A 36 17.12 -12.99 -22.10
N VAL A 37 18.37 -12.51 -22.11
CA VAL A 37 18.81 -11.33 -21.37
C VAL A 37 18.24 -10.06 -21.99
N GLY A 38 18.16 -9.96 -23.32
CA GLY A 38 17.44 -8.89 -24.02
C GLY A 38 15.95 -8.89 -23.68
N TYR A 39 15.33 -10.07 -23.54
CA TYR A 39 13.95 -10.24 -23.09
C TYR A 39 13.76 -9.85 -21.60
N ARG A 40 14.82 -9.97 -20.78
CA ARG A 40 14.83 -9.55 -19.36
C ARG A 40 15.11 -8.06 -19.17
N ILE A 41 15.91 -7.44 -20.05
CA ILE A 41 16.20 -6.00 -20.03
C ILE A 41 15.09 -5.21 -20.73
N GLY A 42 14.45 -5.82 -21.73
CA GLY A 42 13.24 -5.35 -22.38
C GLY A 42 11.96 -5.73 -21.64
N ALA A 43 11.99 -5.91 -20.32
CA ALA A 43 10.77 -5.75 -19.54
C ALA A 43 10.40 -4.27 -19.68
N PRO A 44 9.33 -3.88 -20.41
CA PRO A 44 8.81 -2.55 -20.25
C PRO A 44 8.39 -2.46 -18.79
N GLU A 45 9.19 -1.75 -18.01
CA GLU A 45 8.77 -1.10 -16.81
C GLU A 45 7.50 -0.30 -17.17
N LYS A 46 6.33 -0.87 -16.89
CA LYS A 46 4.98 -0.25 -16.81
C LYS A 46 3.89 -1.32 -16.95
N GLN A 47 3.59 -1.96 -15.83
CA GLN A 47 2.23 -1.87 -15.30
C GLN A 47 2.32 -1.50 -13.81
N GLN A 48 2.99 -0.39 -13.52
CA GLN A 48 2.39 0.52 -12.54
C GLN A 48 0.94 0.64 -12.98
N ALA A 49 -0.01 0.25 -12.14
CA ALA A 49 -1.42 0.38 -12.40
C ALA A 49 -1.67 1.77 -12.98
N LYS A 50 -1.80 1.88 -14.31
CA LYS A 50 -2.43 3.03 -14.94
C LYS A 50 -3.87 2.87 -14.51
N GLN A 51 -4.18 3.35 -13.30
CA GLN A 51 -5.51 3.76 -12.97
C GLN A 51 -5.96 4.58 -14.18
N HIS A 52 -6.96 4.07 -14.90
CA HIS A 52 -7.68 4.84 -15.89
C HIS A 52 -8.22 6.05 -15.13
N LYS A 53 -7.44 7.13 -15.09
CA LYS A 53 -7.81 8.38 -14.44
C LYS A 53 -8.92 8.93 -15.32
N ASN A 54 -10.16 8.68 -14.96
CA ASN A 54 -11.29 9.41 -15.51
C ASN A 54 -11.33 10.75 -14.76
N PRO A 55 -10.84 11.86 -15.36
CA PRO A 55 -10.74 13.13 -14.66
C PRO A 55 -12.13 13.63 -14.25
N GLU A 56 -13.13 13.44 -15.11
CA GLU A 56 -14.50 13.84 -14.87
C GLU A 56 -15.10 13.12 -13.66
N LEU A 57 -14.90 11.80 -13.56
CA LEU A 57 -15.33 11.03 -12.38
C LEU A 57 -14.61 11.49 -11.10
N ASN A 58 -13.32 11.81 -11.18
CA ASN A 58 -12.57 12.29 -10.02
C ASN A 58 -13.05 13.67 -9.56
N ASP A 59 -13.44 14.54 -10.48
CA ASP A 59 -13.99 15.85 -10.16
C ASP A 59 -15.39 15.72 -9.54
N GLN A 60 -16.22 14.79 -10.03
CA GLN A 60 -17.49 14.44 -9.40
C GLN A 60 -17.29 13.90 -7.98
N ILE A 61 -16.33 13.00 -7.77
CA ILE A 61 -15.99 12.45 -6.45
C ILE A 61 -15.52 13.57 -5.51
N LYS A 62 -14.61 14.43 -5.96
CA LYS A 62 -14.12 15.57 -5.17
C LYS A 62 -15.28 16.46 -4.73
N LYS A 63 -16.17 16.82 -5.66
CA LYS A 63 -17.33 17.67 -5.37
C LYS A 63 -18.24 17.08 -4.29
N VAL A 64 -18.46 15.76 -4.30
CA VAL A 64 -19.29 15.08 -3.29
C VAL A 64 -18.55 14.97 -1.94
N VAL A 65 -17.26 14.67 -1.95
CA VAL A 65 -16.47 14.48 -0.72
C VAL A 65 -16.10 15.82 -0.08
N ASP A 66 -16.05 16.91 -0.84
CA ASP A 66 -15.72 18.23 -0.33
C ASP A 66 -16.68 18.70 0.76
N SER A 67 -17.97 18.31 0.74
CA SER A 67 -18.92 18.64 1.82
C SER A 67 -18.68 17.87 3.12
N LEU A 68 -17.87 16.80 3.08
CA LEU A 68 -17.49 16.01 4.26
C LEU A 68 -16.19 16.51 4.88
N LYS A 69 -15.50 17.46 4.23
CA LYS A 69 -14.33 18.11 4.81
C LYS A 69 -14.79 19.11 5.84
N ILE A 70 -14.34 18.88 7.07
CA ILE A 70 -14.63 19.74 8.22
C ILE A 70 -13.35 20.52 8.50
N THR A 71 -13.44 21.85 8.62
CA THR A 71 -12.33 22.70 9.05
C THR A 71 -12.17 22.69 10.57
N ASP A 72 -11.02 23.11 11.07
CA ASP A 72 -10.76 23.15 12.52
C ASP A 72 -11.78 24.04 13.26
N ASP A 73 -12.15 25.19 12.68
CA ASP A 73 -13.17 26.09 13.26
C ASP A 73 -14.55 25.40 13.34
N GLN A 74 -14.95 24.68 12.29
CA GLN A 74 -16.20 23.92 12.29
C GLN A 74 -16.17 22.79 13.34
N LEU A 75 -15.02 22.17 13.54
CA LEU A 75 -14.85 21.11 14.55
C LEU A 75 -14.99 21.68 15.96
N ILE A 76 -14.41 22.85 16.23
CA ILE A 76 -14.55 23.56 17.50
C ILE A 76 -16.03 23.90 17.76
N ASP A 77 -16.75 24.36 16.73
CA ASP A 77 -18.19 24.63 16.83
C ASP A 77 -19.00 23.36 17.14
N ILE A 78 -18.69 22.24 16.48
CA ILE A 78 -19.33 20.95 16.75
C ILE A 78 -19.06 20.48 18.19
N MET A 79 -17.83 20.64 18.68
CA MET A 79 -17.50 20.31 20.07
C MET A 79 -18.33 21.14 21.05
N ARG A 80 -18.42 22.45 20.84
CA ARG A 80 -19.24 23.34 21.67
C ARG A 80 -20.71 22.92 21.68
N ILE A 81 -21.30 22.65 20.52
CA ILE A 81 -22.70 22.21 20.40
C ILE A 81 -22.90 20.88 21.16
N LEU A 82 -21.95 19.95 21.01
CA LEU A 82 -22.02 18.66 21.69
C LEU A 82 -21.95 18.82 23.21
N GLU A 83 -21.08 19.70 23.72
CA GLU A 83 -20.99 20.01 25.15
C GLU A 83 -22.27 20.64 25.70
N GLU A 84 -22.87 21.58 24.95
CA GLU A 84 -24.15 22.18 25.31
C GLU A 84 -25.27 21.12 25.37
N GLU A 85 -25.39 20.25 24.37
CA GLU A 85 -26.40 19.18 24.36
C GLU A 85 -26.18 18.15 25.47
N MET A 86 -24.93 17.88 25.86
CA MET A 86 -24.63 17.03 27.02
C MET A 86 -25.14 17.67 28.32
N ASN A 87 -24.95 18.97 28.51
CA ASN A 87 -25.46 19.69 29.68
C ASN A 87 -26.99 19.68 29.72
N VAL A 88 -27.64 19.84 28.56
CA VAL A 88 -29.10 19.71 28.40
C VAL A 88 -29.56 18.28 28.74
N GLY A 89 -28.79 17.26 28.38
CA GLY A 89 -29.03 15.86 28.69
C GLY A 89 -28.90 15.51 30.17
N LEU A 90 -27.97 16.15 30.89
CA LEU A 90 -27.75 15.94 32.32
C LEU A 90 -28.75 16.71 33.20
N SER A 91 -29.29 17.83 32.72
CA SER A 91 -30.23 18.65 33.48
C SER A 91 -31.61 17.98 33.62
N PRO A 92 -32.15 17.83 34.86
CA PRO A 92 -33.43 17.15 35.09
C PRO A 92 -34.62 17.79 34.38
N SER A 93 -34.60 19.12 34.20
CA SER A 93 -35.70 19.87 33.58
C SER A 93 -35.77 19.67 32.06
N THR A 94 -34.62 19.50 31.42
CA THR A 94 -34.50 19.43 29.95
C THR A 94 -34.30 18.02 29.42
N HIS A 95 -33.89 17.08 30.27
CA HIS A 95 -33.59 15.68 29.92
C HIS A 95 -34.66 14.99 29.06
N LYS A 96 -35.95 15.23 29.32
CA LYS A 96 -37.06 14.63 28.57
C LYS A 96 -37.02 14.96 27.08
N HIS A 97 -36.59 16.16 26.72
CA HIS A 97 -36.54 16.66 25.34
C HIS A 97 -35.12 16.75 24.76
N ALA A 98 -34.08 16.51 25.57
CA ALA A 98 -32.70 16.49 25.12
C ALA A 98 -32.46 15.48 23.99
N THR A 99 -31.64 15.87 23.01
CA THR A 99 -31.21 15.02 21.90
C THR A 99 -30.22 13.97 22.39
N VAL A 100 -29.25 14.40 23.22
CA VAL A 100 -28.28 13.53 23.88
C VAL A 100 -28.79 13.18 25.29
N LYS A 101 -29.17 11.92 25.52
CA LYS A 101 -29.90 11.51 26.74
C LYS A 101 -29.06 11.27 28.00
N MET A 102 -27.73 11.16 27.92
CA MET A 102 -26.83 11.03 29.09
C MET A 102 -27.32 10.04 30.18
N TYR A 103 -27.71 8.81 29.79
CA TYR A 103 -28.22 7.80 30.72
C TYR A 103 -27.16 7.30 31.71
N PRO A 104 -27.56 6.93 32.95
CA PRO A 104 -26.63 6.40 33.94
C PRO A 104 -26.17 4.98 33.58
N SER A 105 -24.87 4.71 33.69
CA SER A 105 -24.28 3.38 33.58
C SER A 105 -24.29 2.60 34.90
N TYR A 106 -24.59 3.27 36.02
CA TYR A 106 -24.46 2.79 37.40
C TYR A 106 -23.04 2.39 37.83
N VAL A 107 -22.05 2.49 36.95
CA VAL A 107 -20.63 2.36 37.26
C VAL A 107 -20.13 3.69 37.80
N ARG A 108 -19.63 3.68 39.04
CA ARG A 108 -19.18 4.91 39.72
C ARG A 108 -17.70 5.22 39.48
N ASN A 109 -16.86 4.18 39.44
CA ASN A 109 -15.41 4.29 39.30
C ASN A 109 -14.86 3.28 38.29
N VAL A 110 -13.70 3.61 37.74
CA VAL A 110 -12.82 2.69 36.99
C VAL A 110 -12.19 1.69 37.99
N PRO A 111 -11.89 0.44 37.59
CA PRO A 111 -11.27 -0.52 38.48
C PRO A 111 -9.94 -0.01 39.06
N ASN A 112 -9.71 -0.31 40.32
CA ASN A 112 -8.53 0.13 41.07
C ASN A 112 -7.53 -1.01 41.37
N GLY A 113 -7.80 -2.23 40.91
CA GLY A 113 -6.95 -3.40 41.10
C GLY A 113 -7.12 -4.10 42.45
N THR A 114 -8.06 -3.66 43.28
CA THR A 114 -8.42 -4.32 44.55
C THR A 114 -9.60 -5.29 44.40
N GLU A 115 -10.17 -5.38 43.20
CA GLU A 115 -11.27 -6.28 42.90
C GLU A 115 -10.82 -7.74 42.98
N ILE A 116 -11.56 -8.56 43.73
CA ILE A 116 -11.33 -9.99 43.88
C ILE A 116 -12.66 -10.68 43.62
N GLY A 117 -12.64 -11.75 42.84
CA GLY A 117 -13.81 -12.57 42.49
C GLY A 117 -13.99 -13.79 43.38
#